data_AF-A0A841S403-F1
#
_entry.id   AF-A0A841S403-F1
#
_cell.length_a   1.000
_cell.length_b   1.000
_cell.length_c   1.000
_cell.angle_alpha   90.00
_cell.angle_beta   90.00
_cell.angle_gamma   90.00
#
_symmetry.space_group_name_H-M   'P 1'
#
loop_
_entity.id
_entity.type
_entity.pdbx_description
1 polymer ?
#
loop_
_entity_poly.entity_id
_entity_poly.type
_entity_poly.pdbx_seq_one_letter_code
_entity_poly.pdbx_strand_id
1 'polypeptide(L)'
;MSTTRLLLLGIVRIFQPAYGYQLRRELLTWNVQEWANINPGSIYTGLRTLAKHGYLAELDDGEPGRTSYQLTPEGDQEFFSLLRQHLWTVDGFHPDRMQAALNFLWTLPRDEVLVALDGRIGQLESRLKTAPFDERQIQADPSTPNQVVEMLRIAAARDQGELGWTREFRERIATGAYAFAAPPSSSPPTTSTRPTPSATASSSSTTAASSPPAPPTTSNNKSPATPSASPSPPPPTPPPPPRSSKASKAQPPSRPTPPPSPSASPAAAPSSRACSVRSTPKASNCPVWKSTAPPSTTSSSP
;
A
#
# COMPACT_ATOMS: atom_id res chain seq x y z
N MET A 1 4.07 9.79 -2.94
CA MET A 1 4.29 8.45 -3.52
C MET A 1 2.98 7.70 -3.50
N SER A 2 2.55 7.13 -4.63
CA SER A 2 1.14 6.81 -4.83
C SER A 2 0.85 5.32 -4.65
N THR A 3 -0.03 5.02 -3.70
CA THR A 3 -0.70 3.72 -3.53
C THR A 3 -1.29 3.19 -4.84
N THR A 4 -1.87 4.08 -5.65
CA THR A 4 -2.38 3.76 -6.99
C THR A 4 -1.31 3.16 -7.89
N ARG A 5 -0.08 3.68 -7.82
CA ARG A 5 1.02 3.19 -8.66
C ARG A 5 1.42 1.76 -8.30
N LEU A 6 1.57 1.46 -7.00
CA LEU A 6 1.84 0.10 -6.54
C LEU A 6 0.74 -0.86 -6.99
N LEU A 7 -0.53 -0.48 -6.82
CA LEU A 7 -1.67 -1.30 -7.23
C LEU A 7 -1.70 -1.54 -8.74
N LEU A 8 -1.45 -0.52 -9.56
CA LEU A 8 -1.44 -0.65 -11.02
C LEU A 8 -0.28 -1.51 -11.53
N LEU A 9 0.92 -1.35 -10.97
CA LEU A 9 2.06 -2.21 -11.34
C LEU A 9 1.84 -3.65 -10.87
N GLY A 10 1.34 -3.84 -9.65
CA GLY A 10 1.09 -5.16 -9.09
C GLY A 10 -0.04 -5.92 -9.79
N ILE A 11 -1.14 -5.25 -10.15
CA ILE A 11 -2.23 -5.90 -10.90
C ILE A 11 -1.76 -6.32 -12.30
N VAL A 12 -0.98 -5.48 -13.00
CA VAL A 12 -0.41 -5.86 -14.30
C VAL A 12 0.54 -7.04 -14.12
N ARG A 13 1.38 -7.04 -13.07
CA ARG A 13 2.31 -8.14 -12.78
C ARG A 13 1.62 -9.50 -12.70
N ILE A 14 0.41 -9.55 -12.14
CA ILE A 14 -0.38 -10.78 -11.96
C ILE A 14 -1.01 -11.26 -13.27
N PHE A 15 -1.57 -10.35 -14.07
CA PHE A 15 -2.41 -10.69 -15.24
C PHE A 15 -1.76 -10.47 -16.60
N GLN A 16 -0.50 -10.00 -16.64
CA GLN A 16 0.17 -9.64 -17.90
C GLN A 16 0.27 -10.80 -18.91
N PRO A 17 0.12 -10.51 -20.22
CA PRO A 17 -0.32 -9.23 -20.79
C PRO A 17 -1.80 -8.95 -20.48
N ALA A 18 -2.09 -7.75 -19.96
CA ALA A 18 -3.38 -7.46 -19.35
C ALA A 18 -4.12 -6.29 -20.01
N TYR A 19 -5.41 -6.46 -20.29
CA TYR A 19 -6.24 -5.39 -20.83
C TYR A 19 -6.74 -4.45 -19.73
N GLY A 20 -6.70 -3.14 -19.99
CA GLY A 20 -7.09 -2.13 -18.98
C GLY A 20 -8.51 -2.31 -18.40
N TYR A 21 -9.47 -2.84 -19.17
CA TYR A 21 -10.82 -3.11 -18.67
C TYR A 21 -10.85 -4.30 -17.68
N GLN A 22 -10.01 -5.32 -17.88
CA GLN A 22 -9.88 -6.46 -16.97
C GLN A 22 -9.27 -6.01 -15.65
N LEU A 23 -8.18 -5.24 -15.74
CA LEU A 23 -7.50 -4.66 -14.57
C LEU A 23 -8.44 -3.78 -13.74
N ARG A 24 -9.23 -2.93 -14.41
CA ARG A 24 -10.25 -2.12 -13.73
C ARG A 24 -11.26 -3.01 -13.02
N ARG A 25 -11.84 -4.00 -13.72
CA ARG A 25 -12.84 -4.89 -13.12
C ARG A 25 -12.27 -5.59 -11.89
N GLU A 26 -11.06 -6.10 -11.98
CA GLU A 26 -10.40 -6.80 -10.89
C GLU A 26 -10.14 -5.88 -9.69
N LEU A 27 -9.58 -4.69 -9.91
CA LEU A 27 -9.36 -3.71 -8.83
C LEU A 27 -10.67 -3.31 -8.13
N LEU A 28 -11.80 -3.27 -8.85
CA LEU A 28 -13.10 -3.03 -8.22
C LEU A 28 -13.55 -4.18 -7.31
N THR A 29 -13.18 -5.43 -7.60
CA THR A 29 -13.46 -6.55 -6.70
C THR A 29 -12.66 -6.48 -5.40
N TRP A 30 -11.51 -5.80 -5.42
CA TRP A 30 -10.70 -5.53 -4.22
C TRP A 30 -11.20 -4.30 -3.44
N ASN A 31 -12.32 -3.69 -3.85
CA ASN A 31 -12.91 -2.49 -3.26
C ASN A 31 -11.94 -1.31 -3.12
N VAL A 32 -11.00 -1.13 -4.07
CA VAL A 32 -9.98 -0.06 -4.00
C VAL A 32 -10.56 1.36 -3.96
N GLN A 33 -11.82 1.54 -4.32
CA GLN A 33 -12.51 2.81 -4.17
C GLN A 33 -12.66 3.21 -2.71
N GLU A 34 -12.98 2.25 -1.84
CA GLU A 34 -13.31 2.51 -0.43
C GLU A 34 -12.05 2.78 0.39
N TRP A 35 -11.00 1.98 0.18
CA TRP A 35 -9.82 2.03 1.05
C TRP A 35 -8.63 2.75 0.41
N ALA A 36 -8.45 2.67 -0.91
CA ALA A 36 -7.36 3.35 -1.62
C ALA A 36 -7.77 4.69 -2.25
N ASN A 37 -9.06 5.06 -2.17
CA ASN A 37 -9.62 6.26 -2.80
C ASN A 37 -9.30 6.36 -4.32
N ILE A 38 -9.27 5.21 -5.02
CA ILE A 38 -8.96 5.17 -6.46
C ILE A 38 -10.25 5.26 -7.26
N ASN A 39 -10.38 6.31 -8.05
CA ASN A 39 -11.51 6.46 -8.97
C ASN A 39 -11.38 5.48 -10.16
N PRO A 40 -12.46 4.82 -10.60
CA PRO A 40 -12.39 3.86 -11.71
C PRO A 40 -11.87 4.47 -13.02
N GLY A 41 -12.14 5.76 -13.23
CA GLY A 41 -11.66 6.51 -14.39
C GLY A 41 -10.14 6.78 -14.36
N SER A 42 -9.53 6.91 -13.18
CA SER A 42 -8.10 7.21 -13.07
C SER A 42 -7.20 5.99 -13.31
N ILE A 43 -7.77 4.78 -13.35
CA ILE A 43 -7.05 3.54 -13.67
C ILE A 43 -6.48 3.60 -15.08
N TYR A 44 -7.30 3.97 -16.08
CA TYR A 44 -6.86 4.06 -17.47
C TYR A 44 -5.79 5.13 -17.68
N THR A 45 -5.99 6.31 -17.07
CA THR A 45 -5.00 7.39 -17.14
C THR A 45 -3.71 7.00 -16.41
N GLY A 46 -3.82 6.25 -15.31
CA GLY A 46 -2.68 5.71 -14.58
C GLY A 46 -1.86 4.72 -15.41
N LEU A 47 -2.52 3.76 -16.07
CA LEU A 47 -1.86 2.79 -16.95
C LEU A 47 -1.11 3.48 -18.09
N ARG A 48 -1.77 4.39 -18.81
CA ARG A 48 -1.13 5.18 -19.88
C ARG A 48 0.04 6.01 -19.36
N THR A 49 -0.07 6.55 -18.14
CA THR A 49 1.01 7.31 -17.50
C THR A 49 2.21 6.42 -17.19
N LEU A 50 1.97 5.21 -16.66
CA LEU A 50 3.03 4.24 -16.38
C LEU A 50 3.70 3.73 -17.65
N ALA A 51 2.94 3.53 -18.72
CA ALA A 51 3.49 3.20 -20.03
C ALA A 51 4.37 4.33 -20.59
N LYS A 52 3.88 5.57 -20.54
CA LYS A 52 4.66 6.75 -20.95
C LYS A 52 5.97 6.90 -20.18
N HIS A 53 6.00 6.48 -18.92
CA HIS A 53 7.21 6.50 -18.09
C HIS A 53 8.10 5.26 -18.24
N GLY A 54 7.76 4.32 -19.13
CA GLY A 54 8.56 3.13 -19.40
C GLY A 54 8.42 2.02 -18.36
N TYR A 55 7.47 2.11 -17.43
CA TYR A 55 7.20 1.03 -16.47
C TYR A 55 6.28 -0.06 -17.01
N LEU A 56 5.52 0.27 -18.06
CA LEU A 56 4.67 -0.66 -18.79
C LEU A 56 4.97 -0.58 -20.28
N ALA A 57 4.93 -1.72 -20.97
CA ALA A 57 4.89 -1.79 -22.42
C ALA A 57 3.43 -1.87 -22.88
N GLU A 58 3.07 -1.04 -23.85
CA GLU A 58 1.80 -1.16 -24.58
C GLU A 58 1.99 -2.15 -25.72
N LEU A 59 1.18 -3.21 -25.73
CA LEU A 59 1.13 -4.19 -26.80
C LEU A 59 -0.13 -3.92 -27.63
N ASP A 60 0.07 -3.77 -28.94
CA ASP A 60 -1.02 -3.65 -29.91
C ASP A 60 -1.35 -5.04 -30.45
N ASP A 61 -2.52 -5.55 -30.05
CA ASP A 61 -2.96 -6.90 -30.41
C ASP A 61 -3.59 -6.95 -31.82
N GLY A 62 -3.48 -5.88 -32.61
CA GLY A 62 -3.96 -5.79 -33.98
C GLY A 62 -5.48 -5.61 -34.11
N GLU A 63 -6.21 -5.64 -32.99
CA GLU A 63 -7.62 -5.26 -32.94
C GLU A 63 -7.78 -3.77 -32.56
N PRO A 64 -8.47 -2.97 -33.40
CA PRO A 64 -8.68 -1.55 -33.12
C PRO A 64 -9.31 -1.33 -31.74
N GLY A 65 -8.58 -0.62 -30.87
CA GLY A 65 -9.05 -0.25 -29.53
C GLY A 65 -8.75 -1.26 -28.42
N ARG A 66 -7.98 -2.32 -28.67
CA ARG A 66 -7.48 -3.24 -27.65
C ARG A 66 -5.97 -3.09 -27.44
N THR A 67 -5.61 -2.25 -26.47
CA THR A 67 -4.24 -2.18 -25.95
C THR A 67 -4.13 -3.04 -24.70
N SER A 68 -3.22 -4.01 -24.72
CA SER A 68 -2.81 -4.75 -23.52
C SER A 68 -1.52 -4.16 -22.95
N TYR A 69 -1.33 -4.34 -21.65
CA TYR A 69 -0.18 -3.81 -20.91
C TYR A 69 0.65 -4.96 -20.36
N GLN A 70 1.97 -4.84 -20.48
CA GLN A 70 2.94 -5.76 -19.90
C GLN A 70 3.92 -5.00 -19.02
N LEU A 71 4.42 -5.64 -17.95
CA LEU A 71 5.41 -5.03 -17.07
C LEU A 71 6.78 -5.01 -17.75
N THR A 72 7.50 -3.89 -17.68
CA THR A 72 8.90 -3.81 -18.13
C THR A 72 9.86 -4.20 -17.00
N PRO A 73 11.16 -4.47 -17.27
CA PRO A 73 12.15 -4.66 -16.22
C PRO A 73 12.22 -3.48 -15.23
N GLU A 74 12.11 -2.25 -15.72
CA GLU A 74 12.07 -1.03 -14.91
C GLU A 74 10.78 -0.96 -14.08
N GLY A 75 9.65 -1.36 -14.66
CA GLY A 75 8.37 -1.51 -13.98
C GLY A 75 8.43 -2.49 -12.83
N ASP A 76 9.16 -3.60 -13.01
CA ASP A 76 9.30 -4.62 -11.98
C ASP A 76 10.17 -4.14 -10.81
N GLN A 77 11.27 -3.46 -11.12
CA GLN A 77 12.10 -2.83 -10.09
C GLN A 77 11.31 -1.78 -9.29
N GLU A 78 10.53 -0.94 -9.96
CA GLU A 78 9.70 0.07 -9.32
C GLU A 78 8.61 -0.58 -8.45
N PHE A 79 7.98 -1.66 -8.93
CA PHE A 79 6.99 -2.42 -8.15
C PHE A 79 7.59 -2.89 -6.82
N PHE A 80 8.73 -3.58 -6.86
CA PHE A 80 9.37 -4.07 -5.64
C PHE A 80 9.91 -2.95 -4.75
N SER A 81 10.38 -1.84 -5.34
CA SER A 81 10.81 -0.64 -4.61
C SER A 81 9.64 -0.06 -3.80
N LEU A 82 8.49 0.18 -4.45
CA LEU A 82 7.29 0.70 -3.80
C LEU A 82 6.73 -0.27 -2.75
N LEU A 83 6.70 -1.57 -3.06
CA LEU A 83 6.23 -2.60 -2.14
C LEU A 83 7.05 -2.61 -0.85
N ARG A 84 8.38 -2.66 -0.96
CA ARG A 84 9.28 -2.60 0.19
C ARG A 84 9.13 -1.29 0.94
N GLN A 85 9.02 -0.16 0.24
CA GLN A 85 8.85 1.14 0.87
C GLN A 85 7.58 1.19 1.73
N HIS A 86 6.45 0.71 1.20
CA HIS A 86 5.16 0.70 1.91
C HIS A 86 5.17 -0.29 3.08
N LEU A 87 5.83 -1.44 2.92
CA LEU A 87 6.01 -2.41 3.98
C LEU A 87 6.93 -1.89 5.10
N TRP A 88 8.04 -1.22 4.79
CA TRP A 88 8.98 -0.74 5.81
C TRP A 88 8.55 0.55 6.50
N THR A 89 7.81 1.43 5.82
CA THR A 89 7.54 2.78 6.34
C THR A 89 6.19 2.85 7.05
N VAL A 90 6.19 3.35 8.28
CA VAL A 90 4.97 3.68 9.02
C VAL A 90 4.50 5.09 8.67
N ASP A 91 3.27 5.21 8.16
CA ASP A 91 2.63 6.49 7.83
C ASP A 91 1.16 6.47 8.28
N GLY A 92 0.90 6.88 9.53
CA GLY A 92 -0.43 6.83 10.15
C GLY A 92 -1.50 7.74 9.50
N PHE A 93 -1.12 8.63 8.57
CA PHE A 93 -2.07 9.42 7.77
C PHE A 93 -2.42 8.75 6.43
N HIS A 94 -1.66 7.71 6.04
CA HIS A 94 -1.83 6.99 4.79
C HIS A 94 -1.91 5.47 5.03
N PRO A 95 -2.96 4.99 5.72
CA PRO A 95 -3.17 3.56 5.99
C PRO A 95 -3.31 2.74 4.70
N ASP A 96 -3.74 3.38 3.60
CA ASP A 96 -3.86 2.81 2.27
C ASP A 96 -2.54 2.23 1.74
N ARG A 97 -1.38 2.76 2.17
CA ARG A 97 -0.07 2.24 1.73
C ARG A 97 0.20 0.83 2.23
N MET A 98 -0.02 0.58 3.52
CA MET A 98 0.16 -0.75 4.09
C MET A 98 -0.87 -1.71 3.50
N GLN A 99 -2.12 -1.26 3.36
CA GLN A 99 -3.19 -2.06 2.74
C GLN A 99 -2.85 -2.46 1.30
N ALA A 100 -2.26 -1.56 0.51
CA ALA A 100 -1.78 -1.90 -0.83
C ALA A 100 -0.62 -2.90 -0.80
N ALA A 101 0.33 -2.76 0.13
CA ALA A 101 1.41 -3.73 0.29
C ALA A 101 0.87 -5.14 0.62
N LEU A 102 -0.16 -5.25 1.47
CA LEU A 102 -0.79 -6.53 1.85
C LEU A 102 -1.25 -7.36 0.64
N ASN A 103 -1.71 -6.72 -0.43
CA ASN A 103 -2.16 -7.40 -1.65
C ASN A 103 -1.03 -8.15 -2.38
N PHE A 104 0.23 -7.80 -2.08
CA PHE A 104 1.39 -8.26 -2.83
C PHE A 104 2.50 -8.88 -1.97
N LEU A 105 2.32 -8.99 -0.65
CA LEU A 105 3.36 -9.52 0.25
C LEU A 105 3.87 -10.91 -0.12
N TRP A 106 3.01 -11.75 -0.69
CA TRP A 106 3.34 -13.09 -1.17
C TRP A 106 4.44 -13.09 -2.25
N THR A 107 4.71 -11.95 -2.89
CA THR A 107 5.78 -11.79 -3.88
C THR A 107 7.17 -11.62 -3.26
N LEU A 108 7.25 -11.32 -1.96
CA LEU A 108 8.50 -11.20 -1.22
C LEU A 108 8.84 -12.51 -0.48
N PRO A 109 10.13 -12.75 -0.18
CA PRO A 109 10.51 -13.83 0.74
C PRO A 109 9.91 -13.62 2.14
N ARG A 110 9.49 -14.71 2.79
CA ARG A 110 8.90 -14.66 4.14
C ARG A 110 9.80 -13.93 5.15
N ASP A 111 11.09 -14.25 5.15
CA ASP A 111 12.05 -13.69 6.11
C ASP A 111 12.21 -12.18 5.94
N GLU A 112 12.19 -11.70 4.69
CA GLU A 112 12.22 -10.26 4.39
C GLU A 112 10.99 -9.57 4.98
N VAL A 113 9.81 -10.18 4.85
CA VAL A 113 8.57 -9.63 5.40
C VAL A 113 8.58 -9.60 6.92
N LEU A 114 9.05 -10.67 7.57
CA LEU A 114 9.17 -10.72 9.03
C LEU A 114 10.10 -9.63 9.58
N VAL A 115 11.28 -9.45 8.96
CA VAL A 115 12.24 -8.39 9.34
C VAL A 115 11.63 -7.01 9.14
N ALA A 116 10.91 -6.79 8.05
CA ALA A 116 10.25 -5.50 7.81
C ALA A 116 9.16 -5.21 8.85
N LEU A 117 8.37 -6.22 9.25
CA LEU A 117 7.37 -6.09 10.31
C LEU A 117 8.01 -5.79 11.67
N ASP A 118 9.16 -6.38 11.99
CA ASP A 118 9.94 -6.01 13.18
C ASP A 118 10.38 -4.54 13.14
N GLY A 119 10.86 -4.08 11.98
CA GLY A 119 11.20 -2.67 11.76
C GLY A 119 10.00 -1.73 11.93
N ARG A 120 8.80 -2.15 11.50
CA ARG A 120 7.56 -1.38 11.73
C ARG A 120 7.19 -1.32 13.21
N ILE A 121 7.29 -2.44 13.92
CA ILE A 121 7.02 -2.51 15.36
C ILE A 121 7.89 -1.49 16.10
N GLY A 122 9.21 -1.48 15.84
CA GLY A 122 10.12 -0.52 16.45
C GLY A 122 9.80 0.94 16.13
N GLN A 123 9.38 1.25 14.89
CA GLN A 123 8.94 2.59 14.51
C GLN A 123 7.68 3.02 15.27
N LEU A 124 6.66 2.15 15.34
CA LEU A 124 5.40 2.43 16.03
C LEU A 124 5.63 2.62 17.54
N GLU A 125 6.45 1.76 18.16
CA GLU A 125 6.86 1.92 19.56
C GLU A 125 7.57 3.24 19.82
N SER A 126 8.49 3.64 18.93
CA SER A 126 9.18 4.93 19.05
C SER A 126 8.22 6.11 18.92
N ARG A 127 7.26 6.06 17.99
CA ARG A 127 6.26 7.13 17.80
C ARG A 127 5.36 7.27 19.03
N LEU A 128 4.86 6.15 19.56
CA LEU A 128 4.04 6.12 20.76
C LEU A 128 4.79 6.60 22.00
N LYS A 129 6.11 6.34 22.08
CA LYS A 129 6.94 6.86 23.17
C LYS A 129 7.10 8.39 23.13
N THR A 130 7.15 8.98 21.93
CA THR A 130 7.31 10.43 21.76
C THR A 130 5.98 11.18 21.87
N ALA A 131 4.85 10.57 21.51
CA ALA A 131 3.54 11.22 21.44
C ALA A 131 3.15 12.03 22.71
N PRO A 132 3.37 11.55 23.96
CA PRO A 132 3.06 12.34 25.16
C PRO A 132 3.92 13.60 25.35
N PHE A 133 5.11 13.65 24.74
CA PHE A 133 5.95 14.85 24.74
C PHE A 133 5.42 15.88 23.75
N ASP A 134 5.08 15.45 22.53
CA ASP A 134 4.49 16.30 21.50
C ASP A 134 3.16 16.92 21.96
N GLU A 135 2.31 16.12 22.62
CA GLU A 135 1.05 16.58 23.19
C GLU A 135 1.27 17.67 24.26
N ARG A 136 2.19 17.45 25.20
CA ARG A 136 2.50 18.44 26.25
C ARG A 136 3.06 19.74 25.67
N GLN A 137 3.85 19.65 24.60
CA GLN A 137 4.39 20.83 23.93
C GLN A 137 3.27 21.68 23.30
N ILE A 138 2.30 21.06 22.64
CA ILE A 138 1.14 21.76 22.07
C ILE A 138 0.27 22.38 23.16
N GLN A 139 0.03 21.65 24.25
CA GLN A 139 -0.77 22.16 25.38
C GLN A 139 -0.12 23.33 26.12
N ALA A 140 1.21 23.37 26.16
CA ALA A 140 1.96 24.44 26.81
C ALA A 140 2.02 25.74 25.99
N ASP A 141 1.64 25.72 24.71
CA ASP A 141 1.63 26.89 23.84
C ASP A 141 0.28 27.63 23.90
N PRO A 142 0.20 28.82 24.53
CA PRO A 142 -1.06 29.56 24.65
C PRO A 142 -1.60 30.08 23.31
N SER A 143 -0.78 30.09 22.25
CA SER A 143 -1.18 30.55 20.92
C SER A 143 -1.88 29.47 20.09
N THR A 144 -1.81 28.21 20.53
CA THR A 144 -2.41 27.08 19.83
C THR A 144 -3.79 26.75 20.42
N PRO A 145 -4.87 26.72 19.63
CA PRO A 145 -6.18 26.32 20.11
C PRO A 145 -6.19 24.89 20.68
N ASN A 146 -6.86 24.69 21.82
CA ASN A 146 -6.86 23.41 22.55
C ASN A 146 -7.22 22.20 21.67
N GLN A 147 -8.18 22.34 20.73
CA GLN A 147 -8.61 21.23 19.88
C GLN A 147 -7.51 20.68 18.94
N VAL A 148 -6.41 21.40 18.73
CA VAL A 148 -5.30 20.92 17.89
C VAL A 148 -4.66 19.66 18.48
N VAL A 149 -4.66 19.52 19.81
CA VAL A 149 -4.14 18.32 20.49
C VAL A 149 -4.88 17.04 20.09
N GLU A 150 -6.15 17.13 19.72
CA GLU A 150 -6.95 15.98 19.31
C GLU A 150 -6.40 15.33 18.03
N MET A 151 -5.73 16.10 17.17
CA MET A 151 -5.06 15.54 15.98
C MET A 151 -3.91 14.60 16.38
N LEU A 152 -3.16 14.94 17.43
CA LEU A 152 -2.09 14.09 17.97
C LEU A 152 -2.66 12.86 18.65
N ARG A 153 -3.75 13.01 19.42
CA ARG A 153 -4.44 11.90 20.09
C ARG A 153 -4.99 10.88 19.10
N ILE A 154 -5.64 11.34 18.02
CA ILE A 154 -6.11 10.46 16.95
C ILE A 154 -4.95 9.72 16.27
N ALA A 155 -3.83 10.41 16.02
CA ALA A 155 -2.65 9.79 15.43
C ALA A 155 -2.07 8.70 16.35
N ALA A 156 -1.91 8.98 17.65
CA ALA A 156 -1.42 8.02 18.63
C ALA A 156 -2.36 6.80 18.76
N ALA A 157 -3.68 7.01 18.76
CA ALA A 157 -4.64 5.92 18.79
C ALA A 157 -4.55 5.01 17.55
N ARG A 158 -4.32 5.58 16.36
CA ARG A 158 -4.08 4.81 15.13
C ARG A 158 -2.78 4.02 15.21
N ASP A 159 -1.69 4.66 15.62
CA ASP A 159 -0.38 4.01 15.77
C ASP A 159 -0.46 2.86 16.80
N GLN A 160 -1.24 3.02 17.89
CA GLN A 160 -1.46 1.97 18.88
C GLN A 160 -2.23 0.78 18.30
N GLY A 161 -3.30 1.03 17.54
CA GLY A 161 -4.05 -0.02 16.85
C GLY A 161 -3.20 -0.76 15.82
N GLU A 162 -2.41 -0.02 15.03
CA GLU A 162 -1.50 -0.61 14.05
C GLU A 162 -0.40 -1.43 14.70
N LEU A 163 0.14 -1.01 15.86
CA LEU A 163 1.14 -1.78 16.60
C LEU A 163 0.59 -3.13 17.07
N GLY A 164 -0.61 -3.14 17.64
CA GLY A 164 -1.28 -4.38 18.05
C GLY A 164 -1.46 -5.33 16.87
N TRP A 165 -2.04 -4.82 15.78
CA TRP A 165 -2.25 -5.60 14.57
C TRP A 165 -0.93 -6.11 13.95
N THR A 166 0.13 -5.28 13.90
CA THR A 166 1.41 -5.66 13.29
C THR A 166 2.06 -6.82 14.03
N ARG A 167 2.03 -6.80 15.38
CA ARG A 167 2.55 -7.90 16.21
C ARG A 167 1.80 -9.21 15.96
N GLU A 168 0.47 -9.17 15.97
CA GLU A 168 -0.35 -10.35 15.69
C GLU A 168 -0.17 -10.86 14.26
N PHE A 169 -0.07 -9.95 13.28
CA PHE A 169 0.13 -10.32 11.88
C PHE A 169 1.49 -10.97 11.65
N ARG A 170 2.53 -10.42 12.26
CA ARG A 170 3.87 -11.02 12.25
C ARG A 170 3.85 -12.44 12.81
N GLU A 171 3.17 -12.66 13.94
CA GLU A 171 3.06 -13.99 14.56
C GLU A 171 2.33 -14.99 13.65
N ARG A 172 1.24 -14.56 13.01
CA ARG A 172 0.54 -15.39 12.00
C ARG A 172 1.45 -15.77 10.83
N ILE A 173 2.30 -14.85 10.36
CA ILE A 173 3.27 -15.15 9.30
C ILE A 173 4.33 -16.14 9.78
N ALA A 174 4.88 -15.93 10.99
CA ALA A 174 5.92 -16.78 11.56
C ALA A 174 5.43 -18.22 11.76
N THR A 175 4.19 -18.40 12.21
CA THR A 175 3.54 -19.70 12.40
C THR A 175 3.05 -20.34 11.10
N GLY A 176 3.21 -19.66 9.96
CA GLY A 176 2.95 -20.22 8.65
C GLY A 176 1.53 -20.10 8.12
N ALA A 177 0.73 -19.15 8.63
CA ALA A 177 -0.63 -18.91 8.15
C ALA A 177 -0.69 -18.42 6.68
N TYR A 178 0.44 -18.00 6.09
CA TYR A 178 0.50 -17.44 4.73
C TYR A 178 1.64 -18.05 3.90
N ALA A 179 1.39 -18.20 2.60
CA ALA A 179 2.37 -18.61 1.60
C ALA A 179 3.14 -17.40 1.04
N PHE A 180 4.43 -17.60 0.74
CA PHE A 180 5.34 -16.58 0.24
C PHE A 180 6.21 -17.13 -0.90
N ALA A 181 6.83 -16.24 -1.65
CA ALA A 181 7.84 -16.60 -2.63
C ALA A 181 8.99 -17.37 -1.97
N ALA A 182 9.47 -18.40 -2.66
CA ALA A 182 10.66 -19.12 -2.25
C ALA A 182 11.87 -18.16 -2.27
N PRO A 183 12.83 -18.31 -1.33
CA PRO A 183 14.07 -17.56 -1.41
C PRO A 183 14.78 -17.88 -2.74
N PRO A 184 15.43 -16.91 -3.39
CA PRO A 184 16.23 -17.19 -4.58
C PRO A 184 17.30 -18.20 -4.18
N SER A 185 17.24 -19.42 -4.71
CA SER A 185 18.24 -20.44 -4.45
C SER A 185 19.58 -19.92 -4.96
N SER A 186 20.49 -19.58 -4.05
CA SER A 186 21.90 -19.29 -4.36
C SER A 186 22.62 -20.60 -4.65
N SER A 187 22.18 -21.33 -5.67
CA SER A 187 22.92 -22.45 -6.23
C SER A 187 23.22 -22.09 -7.68
N PRO A 188 24.49 -21.88 -8.07
CA PRO A 188 24.80 -21.83 -9.49
C PRO A 188 24.34 -23.14 -10.12
N PRO A 189 23.90 -23.14 -11.39
CA PRO A 189 23.60 -24.38 -12.09
C PRO A 189 24.89 -25.21 -12.06
N THR A 190 24.91 -26.26 -11.25
CA THR A 190 25.98 -27.24 -11.30
C THR A 190 25.75 -27.93 -12.62
N THR A 191 26.52 -27.55 -13.64
CA THR A 191 26.60 -28.26 -14.90
C THR A 191 27.03 -29.69 -14.56
N SER A 192 26.05 -30.56 -14.39
CA SER A 192 26.27 -31.99 -14.22
C SER A 192 26.79 -32.50 -15.55
N THR A 193 28.11 -32.46 -15.71
CA THR A 193 28.81 -33.13 -16.80
C THR A 193 28.60 -34.63 -16.58
N ARG A 194 27.57 -35.15 -17.25
CA ARG A 194 27.31 -36.59 -17.37
C ARG A 194 28.56 -37.27 -17.96
N PRO A 195 29.20 -38.24 -17.28
CA PRO A 195 30.16 -39.08 -17.94
C PRO A 195 29.43 -40.02 -18.90
N THR A 196 29.96 -40.12 -20.11
CA THR A 196 29.58 -41.07 -21.16
C THR A 196 29.67 -42.51 -20.65
N PRO A 197 28.68 -43.39 -20.89
CA PRO A 197 28.85 -44.80 -20.56
C PRO A 197 29.74 -45.48 -21.61
N SER A 198 30.88 -46.01 -21.17
CA SER A 198 31.63 -47.01 -21.92
C SER A 198 30.97 -48.38 -21.75
N ALA A 199 30.86 -49.09 -22.86
CA ALA A 199 30.29 -50.41 -22.98
C ALA A 199 31.09 -51.48 -22.20
N THR A 200 30.41 -52.46 -21.61
CA THR A 200 30.86 -53.85 -21.53
C THR A 200 29.65 -54.78 -21.41
N ALA A 201 29.78 -55.93 -22.06
CA ALA A 201 28.76 -56.89 -22.42
C ALA A 201 28.19 -57.74 -21.26
N SER A 202 26.95 -58.18 -21.49
CA SER A 202 26.38 -59.51 -21.28
C SER A 202 26.85 -60.39 -20.12
N SER A 203 25.92 -60.70 -19.21
CA SER A 203 25.52 -62.10 -18.97
C SER A 203 24.16 -62.20 -18.26
N SER A 204 23.38 -63.15 -18.76
CA SER A 204 22.07 -63.68 -18.43
C SER A 204 21.87 -64.20 -17.00
N SER A 205 20.63 -64.09 -16.47
CA SER A 205 19.82 -65.26 -16.08
C SER A 205 18.43 -64.86 -15.59
N THR A 206 17.43 -65.43 -16.25
CA THR A 206 16.00 -65.48 -15.90
C THR A 206 15.76 -66.46 -14.76
N THR A 207 14.98 -66.05 -13.75
CA THR A 207 14.18 -66.99 -12.91
C THR A 207 12.94 -66.30 -12.36
N ALA A 208 11.88 -67.08 -12.27
CA ALA A 208 10.48 -66.67 -12.17
C ALA A 208 9.95 -66.54 -10.73
N ALA A 209 8.75 -65.94 -10.67
CA ALA A 209 7.64 -66.22 -9.76
C ALA A 209 7.74 -65.76 -8.28
N SER A 210 6.77 -64.93 -7.86
CA SER A 210 5.66 -65.34 -6.97
C SER A 210 5.00 -64.13 -6.27
N SER A 211 3.69 -63.93 -6.48
CA SER A 211 2.76 -63.36 -5.47
C SER A 211 2.30 -64.50 -4.53
N PRO A 212 1.46 -64.34 -3.47
CA PRO A 212 0.78 -63.19 -2.81
C PRO A 212 1.00 -63.31 -1.25
N PRO A 213 0.08 -63.00 -0.27
CA PRO A 213 -1.17 -62.21 -0.21
C PRO A 213 -1.26 -61.20 0.99
N ALA A 214 -2.34 -60.41 1.03
CA ALA A 214 -2.81 -59.64 2.19
C ALA A 214 -3.56 -60.53 3.22
N PRO A 215 -3.65 -60.13 4.50
CA PRO A 215 -4.96 -59.98 5.19
C PRO A 215 -4.92 -58.96 6.38
N PRO A 216 -5.92 -58.90 7.28
CA PRO A 216 -7.34 -58.61 7.10
C PRO A 216 -7.80 -57.36 7.90
N THR A 217 -8.94 -56.79 7.53
CA THR A 217 -9.70 -55.82 8.33
C THR A 217 -10.79 -56.52 9.15
N THR A 218 -10.75 -56.35 10.47
CA THR A 218 -11.84 -56.60 11.43
C THR A 218 -11.86 -55.39 12.37
N SER A 219 -12.87 -54.52 12.33
CA SER A 219 -14.24 -54.65 12.88
C SER A 219 -14.33 -54.12 14.32
N ASN A 220 -15.28 -53.19 14.48
CA ASN A 220 -15.88 -52.69 15.72
C ASN A 220 -15.01 -51.74 16.57
N ASN A 221 -15.51 -50.63 17.11
CA ASN A 221 -16.81 -50.53 17.75
C ASN A 221 -17.35 -49.09 17.78
N LYS A 222 -18.68 -49.03 17.80
CA LYS A 222 -19.59 -47.89 17.71
C LYS A 222 -20.08 -47.55 19.13
N SER A 223 -20.15 -46.27 19.50
CA SER A 223 -21.04 -45.74 20.57
C SER A 223 -20.91 -44.20 20.68
N PRO A 224 -21.93 -43.46 21.18
CA PRO A 224 -22.89 -42.77 20.32
C PRO A 224 -22.82 -41.24 20.43
N ALA A 225 -23.24 -40.57 19.35
CA ALA A 225 -23.44 -39.13 19.30
C ALA A 225 -24.84 -38.75 19.84
N THR A 226 -24.85 -37.80 20.76
CA THR A 226 -26.01 -37.02 21.21
C THR A 226 -26.44 -36.01 20.12
N PRO A 227 -27.73 -35.73 19.92
CA PRO A 227 -28.17 -34.79 18.88
C PRO A 227 -28.24 -33.36 19.43
N SER A 228 -27.69 -32.37 18.72
CA SER A 228 -28.04 -30.98 18.99
C SER A 228 -27.89 -30.06 17.77
N ALA A 229 -29.04 -29.53 17.36
CA ALA A 229 -29.34 -28.25 16.72
C ALA A 229 -28.69 -27.89 15.36
N SER A 230 -29.54 -27.93 14.32
CA SER A 230 -29.37 -27.17 13.07
C SER A 230 -29.34 -25.65 13.34
N PRO A 231 -28.52 -24.87 12.62
CA PRO A 231 -28.48 -23.42 12.77
C PRO A 231 -29.66 -22.74 12.05
N SER A 232 -30.31 -21.81 12.73
CA SER A 232 -31.37 -20.93 12.20
C SER A 232 -30.83 -19.97 11.13
N PRO A 233 -31.65 -19.58 10.13
CA PRO A 233 -31.24 -18.64 9.08
C PRO A 233 -31.13 -17.19 9.59
N PRO A 234 -30.29 -16.34 8.95
CA PRO A 234 -30.08 -14.96 9.37
C PRO A 234 -31.30 -14.05 9.09
N PRO A 235 -31.47 -12.95 9.86
CA PRO A 235 -32.58 -12.02 9.70
C PRO A 235 -32.47 -11.16 8.41
N PRO A 236 -33.59 -10.68 7.85
CA PRO A 236 -33.60 -9.89 6.63
C PRO A 236 -33.04 -8.47 6.82
N THR A 237 -32.33 -8.00 5.79
CA THR A 237 -31.67 -6.69 5.72
C THR A 237 -32.67 -5.53 5.63
N PRO A 238 -32.46 -4.39 6.33
CA PRO A 238 -33.36 -3.24 6.25
C PRO A 238 -33.26 -2.50 4.89
N PRO A 239 -34.34 -1.85 4.43
CA PRO A 239 -34.37 -1.15 3.14
C PRO A 239 -33.53 0.15 3.15
N PRO A 240 -32.97 0.56 1.98
CA PRO A 240 -32.14 1.75 1.87
C PRO A 240 -32.95 3.05 2.03
N PRO A 241 -32.34 4.13 2.54
CA PRO A 241 -33.00 5.43 2.71
C PRO A 241 -33.34 6.10 1.36
N PRO A 242 -34.38 6.96 1.31
CA PRO A 242 -34.81 7.62 0.08
C PRO A 242 -33.77 8.61 -0.44
N ARG A 243 -33.56 8.60 -1.76
CA ARG A 243 -32.66 9.50 -2.50
C ARG A 243 -33.13 10.96 -2.36
N SER A 244 -32.30 11.81 -1.77
CA SER A 244 -32.47 13.26 -1.81
C SER A 244 -32.23 13.77 -3.24
N SER A 245 -33.24 14.48 -3.75
CA SER A 245 -33.28 15.15 -5.04
C SER A 245 -32.25 16.25 -5.16
N LYS A 246 -31.61 16.32 -6.33
CA LYS A 246 -30.63 17.33 -6.77
C LYS A 246 -31.11 18.76 -6.48
N ALA A 247 -30.36 19.49 -5.65
CA ALA A 247 -30.43 20.95 -5.60
C ALA A 247 -29.56 21.52 -6.74
N SER A 248 -30.18 22.39 -7.53
CA SER A 248 -29.60 23.07 -8.69
C SER A 248 -28.50 24.04 -8.26
N LYS A 249 -27.34 23.96 -8.93
CA LYS A 249 -26.15 24.75 -8.65
C LYS A 249 -26.31 26.15 -9.26
N ALA A 250 -26.59 27.16 -8.42
CA ALA A 250 -26.56 28.55 -8.83
C ALA A 250 -25.11 29.01 -9.08
N GLN A 251 -24.91 29.71 -10.19
CA GLN A 251 -23.61 30.19 -10.69
C GLN A 251 -23.28 31.55 -10.06
N PRO A 252 -22.07 31.76 -9.48
CA PRO A 252 -21.70 33.05 -8.93
C PRO A 252 -21.31 34.05 -10.05
N PRO A 253 -21.62 35.35 -9.91
CA PRO A 253 -21.30 36.36 -10.92
C PRO A 253 -19.80 36.68 -10.97
N SER A 254 -19.32 36.92 -12.20
CA SER A 254 -17.94 37.20 -12.58
C SER A 254 -17.36 38.45 -11.91
N ARG A 255 -16.13 38.35 -11.41
CA ARG A 255 -15.36 39.44 -10.79
C ARG A 255 -14.79 40.38 -11.88
N PRO A 256 -14.84 41.71 -11.72
CA PRO A 256 -14.21 42.63 -12.67
C PRO A 256 -12.68 42.64 -12.55
N THR A 257 -12.00 42.71 -13.70
CA THR A 257 -10.54 42.77 -13.86
C THR A 257 -9.94 44.10 -13.40
N PRO A 258 -8.77 44.11 -12.73
CA PRO A 258 -8.06 45.34 -12.38
C PRO A 258 -7.26 45.93 -13.56
N PRO A 259 -7.05 47.25 -13.61
CA PRO A 259 -6.28 47.94 -14.66
C PRO A 259 -4.75 47.72 -14.53
N PRO A 260 -3.98 47.90 -15.62
CA PRO A 260 -2.55 47.61 -15.64
C PRO A 260 -1.69 48.69 -14.94
N SER A 261 -0.65 48.25 -14.24
CA SER A 261 0.40 49.11 -13.66
C SER A 261 1.40 49.58 -14.73
N PRO A 262 1.88 50.83 -14.68
CA PRO A 262 2.89 51.33 -15.61
C PRO A 262 4.32 50.88 -15.27
N SER A 263 5.10 50.84 -16.35
CA SER A 263 6.45 50.31 -16.55
C SER A 263 7.59 50.96 -15.74
N ALA A 264 8.63 50.15 -15.54
CA ALA A 264 9.92 50.47 -14.94
C ALA A 264 10.83 51.38 -15.79
N SER A 265 11.76 52.08 -15.12
CA SER A 265 13.11 52.40 -15.63
C SER A 265 14.08 52.80 -14.50
N PRO A 266 15.42 52.68 -14.71
CA PRO A 266 16.37 52.21 -13.70
C PRO A 266 17.49 53.21 -13.32
N ALA A 267 18.21 52.93 -12.23
CA ALA A 267 19.59 53.34 -11.83
C ALA A 267 19.67 53.31 -10.28
N ALA A 268 20.74 52.96 -9.56
CA ALA A 268 22.13 52.61 -9.80
C ALA A 268 22.66 51.84 -8.56
N ALA A 269 23.70 51.03 -8.74
CA ALA A 269 24.58 50.51 -7.67
C ALA A 269 25.65 51.59 -7.30
N PRO A 270 26.57 51.43 -6.31
CA PRO A 270 26.96 50.22 -5.59
C PRO A 270 27.30 50.36 -4.09
N SER A 271 27.55 49.24 -3.40
CA SER A 271 28.82 48.92 -2.70
C SER A 271 28.65 48.06 -1.42
N SER A 272 29.28 46.88 -1.49
CA SER A 272 29.86 45.96 -0.49
C SER A 272 29.60 46.14 1.02
N ARG A 273 29.28 45.00 1.68
CA ARG A 273 30.07 44.42 2.78
C ARG A 273 29.67 42.97 3.07
N ALA A 274 30.69 42.14 3.30
CA ALA A 274 30.60 40.73 3.63
C ALA A 274 30.23 40.49 5.11
N CYS A 275 29.53 39.39 5.40
CA CYS A 275 29.81 38.61 6.60
C CYS A 275 29.34 37.16 6.43
N SER A 276 30.19 36.27 6.91
CA SER A 276 30.14 34.81 6.80
C SER A 276 29.31 34.19 7.93
N VAL A 277 29.00 32.89 7.79
CA VAL A 277 28.98 31.82 8.82
C VAL A 277 27.65 31.05 9.00
N ARG A 278 27.82 29.72 8.81
CA ARG A 278 27.12 28.55 9.39
C ARG A 278 25.80 28.05 8.80
N SER A 279 25.93 26.92 8.14
CA SER A 279 24.92 25.91 7.84
C SER A 279 24.76 24.92 9.00
N THR A 280 23.52 24.69 9.43
CA THR A 280 23.05 23.54 10.22
C THR A 280 21.65 23.11 9.71
N PRO A 281 21.23 21.84 9.94
CA PRO A 281 20.32 21.15 9.03
C PRO A 281 18.84 21.41 9.28
N LYS A 282 18.09 21.19 8.20
CA LYS A 282 16.67 21.45 7.97
C LYS A 282 15.79 20.59 8.89
N ALA A 283 15.09 21.23 9.82
CA ALA A 283 13.99 20.63 10.56
C ALA A 283 12.73 20.54 9.69
N SER A 284 11.98 19.48 9.92
CA SER A 284 10.75 19.04 9.29
C SER A 284 9.68 20.13 9.20
N ASN A 285 9.04 20.24 8.03
CA ASN A 285 7.93 21.15 7.75
C ASN A 285 6.72 20.88 8.67
N CYS A 286 6.48 21.77 9.63
CA CYS A 286 5.14 21.99 10.18
C CYS A 286 4.40 23.03 9.31
N PRO A 287 3.13 22.82 8.93
CA PRO A 287 2.38 23.82 8.18
C PRO A 287 2.02 25.00 9.10
N VAL A 288 2.52 26.19 8.75
CA VAL A 288 2.17 27.47 9.40
C VAL A 288 0.74 27.83 9.02
N TRP A 289 -0.19 27.78 9.99
CA TRP A 289 -1.50 28.40 9.86
C TRP A 289 -1.41 29.87 10.26
N LYS A 290 -1.50 30.77 9.27
CA LYS A 290 -1.69 32.21 9.52
C LYS A 290 -3.15 32.45 9.90
N SER A 291 -3.40 32.76 11.16
CA SER A 291 -4.70 33.24 11.64
C SER A 291 -4.82 34.75 11.38
N THR A 292 -5.84 35.14 10.62
CA THR A 292 -6.21 36.54 10.42
C THR A 292 -7.17 36.94 11.54
N ALA A 293 -6.75 37.84 12.42
CA ALA A 293 -7.60 38.38 13.49
C ALA A 293 -8.64 39.38 12.92
N PRO A 294 -9.88 39.41 13.45
CA PRO A 294 -10.86 40.46 13.12
C PRO A 294 -10.62 41.73 13.96
N PRO A 295 -11.04 42.92 13.48
CA PRO A 295 -10.81 44.18 14.20
C PRO A 295 -11.76 44.34 15.38
N SER A 296 -11.20 44.73 16.53
CA SER A 296 -11.91 45.15 17.73
C SER A 296 -12.55 46.53 17.55
N THR A 297 -13.88 46.61 17.65
CA THR A 297 -14.63 47.85 17.78
C THR A 297 -14.61 48.34 19.23
N THR A 298 -13.89 49.43 19.50
CA THR A 298 -13.99 50.21 20.73
C THR A 298 -15.27 51.05 20.72
N SER A 299 -16.18 50.77 21.65
CA SER A 299 -17.27 51.67 22.07
C SER A 299 -16.76 52.51 23.24
N SER A 300 -16.86 53.82 23.12
CA SER A 300 -16.51 54.79 24.16
C SER A 300 -17.75 55.50 24.68
N SER A 301 -17.68 55.78 26.00
CA SER A 301 -18.24 56.94 26.72
C SER A 301 -19.64 56.80 27.33
N PRO A 302 -19.94 57.61 28.36
CA PRO A 302 -19.19 57.85 29.61
C PRO A 302 -19.93 57.32 30.85
#